data_AF-A0A8T7C237-F1
#
_entry.id   AF-A0A8T7C237-F1
#
_cell.length_a   1.000
_cell.length_b   1.000
_cell.length_c   1.000
_cell.angle_alpha   90.00
_cell.angle_beta   90.00
_cell.angle_gamma   90.00
#
_symmetry.space_group_name_H-M   'P 1'
#
loop_
_entity.id
_entity.type
_entity.pdbx_description
1 polymer ?
#
loop_
_entity_poly.entity_id
_entity_poly.type
_entity_poly.pdbx_seq_one_letter_code
_entity_poly.pdbx_strand_id
1 'polypeptide(L)'
;MNTRAASPQAQPSYAGEDPAPEFPEGLDWINTGGKPLSIEGLRGKVILLDFWTFGCINCIHIIPDLKKLEAKYGDALAVIGVHSPKFDHEKKTSAVRKITMRYDLEHAVVNDRDMRIWRSYGARGWPHLALIDPEGRLIGAVSGEGHYDLLDRVIGGAIRQFEKEGKINRAPVALVLEKSLLKDSKLLFPGRVLADGVSKRLFIADTNHDRIVVTDLDGEVTAVIGCGTAGLADGDFKAAEFFRPQGLALASKDTLYVADTKNHVIRKVDLAAEKVSTVAGVGRQVYQTSDSGPAATTGMNSPWGLLYHDGLLYIAMAGQHQLWIYDPAQQELREYAGSRREELKDGRLLSAGLNQPSGLATDGEYIYVADSEASAIRAADIDPDGKLDTIVGQGLFAFGDIDGRGDKVRLQHPKDLVWWEGSLLVADTYNSKIKRINPATRESRTLIGSEAELDEPGGVSLLGDTLFIADTNRHRVVTFDLPKGEAKALAIRDPQGLLESEKPDNSL
;
A
#
# COMPACT_ATOMS: atom_id res chain seq x y z
N MET A 1 -47.32 32.13 31.90
CA MET A 1 -45.88 32.11 31.58
C MET A 1 -45.22 31.13 32.53
N ASN A 2 -44.72 30.00 32.03
CA ASN A 2 -43.85 29.12 32.80
C ASN A 2 -42.82 28.54 31.82
N THR A 3 -41.74 29.30 31.63
CA THR A 3 -40.55 28.87 30.90
C THR A 3 -39.79 27.88 31.78
N ARG A 4 -39.91 26.58 31.48
CA ARG A 4 -38.97 25.57 31.99
C ARG A 4 -37.60 25.91 31.40
N ALA A 5 -36.70 26.40 32.25
CA ALA A 5 -35.29 26.48 31.92
C ALA A 5 -34.78 25.05 31.62
N ALA A 6 -34.22 24.86 30.43
CA ALA A 6 -33.50 23.65 30.09
C ALA A 6 -32.32 23.50 31.06
N SER A 7 -32.24 22.36 31.76
CA SER A 7 -31.07 22.02 32.56
C SER A 7 -29.83 21.99 31.64
N PRO A 8 -28.68 22.54 32.08
CA PRO A 8 -27.46 22.42 31.30
C PRO A 8 -27.12 20.93 31.14
N GLN A 9 -27.03 20.45 29.91
CA GLN A 9 -26.47 19.12 29.65
C GLN A 9 -25.07 19.08 30.26
N ALA A 10 -24.85 18.15 31.20
CA ALA A 10 -23.52 17.90 31.74
C ALA A 10 -22.57 17.63 30.57
N GLN A 11 -21.39 18.27 30.58
CA GLN A 11 -20.39 17.99 29.55
C GLN A 11 -20.09 16.49 29.55
N PRO A 12 -20.01 15.84 28.37
CA PRO A 12 -19.65 14.43 28.31
C PRO A 12 -18.28 14.24 28.96
N SER A 13 -18.21 13.28 29.90
CA SER A 13 -16.94 12.85 30.49
C SER A 13 -16.18 12.04 29.45
N TYR A 14 -14.87 12.28 29.35
CA TYR A 14 -13.93 11.53 28.53
C TYR A 14 -13.07 10.57 29.39
N ALA A 15 -13.46 10.33 30.65
CA ALA A 15 -12.80 9.34 31.50
C ALA A 15 -13.26 7.92 31.14
N GLY A 16 -12.32 6.98 31.08
CA GLY A 16 -12.60 5.58 30.77
C GLY A 16 -13.23 4.84 31.93
N GLU A 17 -14.04 3.83 31.63
CA GLU A 17 -14.76 3.05 32.65
C GLU A 17 -13.96 1.84 33.12
N ASP A 18 -13.19 1.20 32.24
CA ASP A 18 -12.47 -0.03 32.53
C ASP A 18 -10.96 0.17 32.46
N PRO A 19 -10.16 -0.48 33.33
CA PRO A 19 -8.71 -0.49 33.17
C PRO A 19 -8.31 -1.09 31.81
N ALA A 20 -7.42 -0.41 31.09
CA ALA A 20 -6.91 -0.92 29.84
C ALA A 20 -5.96 -2.11 30.09
N PRO A 21 -6.06 -3.21 29.31
CA PRO A 21 -5.13 -4.32 29.41
C PRO A 21 -3.67 -3.89 29.19
N GLU A 22 -2.74 -4.43 29.96
CA GLU A 22 -1.31 -4.15 29.80
C GLU A 22 -0.70 -4.92 28.60
N PHE A 23 0.38 -4.39 28.03
CA PHE A 23 1.14 -5.08 26.98
C PHE A 23 1.83 -6.35 27.53
N PRO A 24 1.63 -7.52 26.90
CA PRO A 24 2.31 -8.73 27.29
C PRO A 24 3.83 -8.63 27.18
N GLU A 25 4.53 -9.28 28.10
CA GLU A 25 5.99 -9.41 28.04
C GLU A 25 6.45 -10.23 26.81
N GLY A 26 7.72 -10.04 26.44
CA GLY A 26 8.40 -10.80 25.39
C GLY A 26 8.00 -10.41 23.96
N LEU A 27 7.33 -9.27 23.77
CA LEU A 27 7.04 -8.72 22.45
C LEU A 27 8.21 -7.87 21.94
N ASP A 28 8.42 -7.90 20.62
CA ASP A 28 9.41 -7.03 19.97
C ASP A 28 8.82 -5.64 19.75
N TRP A 29 9.59 -4.62 20.10
CA TRP A 29 9.24 -3.22 19.91
C TRP A 29 10.13 -2.55 18.87
N ILE A 30 9.50 -1.70 18.07
CA ILE A 30 10.04 -1.01 16.91
C ILE A 30 9.81 0.48 17.14
N ASN A 31 10.73 1.32 16.67
CA ASN A 31 10.78 2.75 16.97
C ASN A 31 11.03 3.11 18.45
N THR A 32 11.47 2.16 19.29
CA THR A 32 11.77 2.39 20.72
C THR A 32 13.20 1.97 21.11
N GLY A 33 14.04 1.62 20.13
CA GLY A 33 15.36 1.04 20.38
C GLY A 33 15.28 -0.36 21.01
N GLY A 34 14.18 -1.08 20.76
CA GLY A 34 13.89 -2.40 21.32
C GLY A 34 13.38 -2.38 22.76
N LYS A 35 13.18 -1.20 23.37
CA LYS A 35 12.66 -1.09 24.74
C LYS A 35 11.14 -1.24 24.74
N PRO A 36 10.56 -2.10 25.60
CA PRO A 36 9.12 -2.20 25.72
C PRO A 36 8.51 -0.95 26.35
N LEU A 37 7.31 -0.58 25.90
CA LEU A 37 6.46 0.38 26.58
C LEU A 37 5.43 -0.37 27.43
N SER A 38 4.80 0.33 28.38
CA SER A 38 3.69 -0.15 29.19
C SER A 38 2.61 0.92 29.31
N ILE A 39 1.36 0.51 29.49
CA ILE A 39 0.24 1.42 29.78
C ILE A 39 0.54 2.19 31.07
N GLU A 40 1.07 1.52 32.10
CA GLU A 40 1.48 2.18 33.34
C GLU A 40 2.57 3.25 33.12
N GLY A 41 3.58 2.95 32.31
CA GLY A 41 4.68 3.87 32.01
C GLY A 41 4.27 5.06 31.15
N LEU A 42 3.12 4.97 30.48
CA LEU A 42 2.53 6.02 29.64
C LEU A 42 1.46 6.83 30.38
N ARG A 43 1.22 6.57 31.67
CA ARG A 43 0.31 7.40 32.48
C ARG A 43 0.66 8.88 32.37
N GLY A 44 -0.39 9.68 32.30
CA GLY A 44 -0.32 11.10 31.97
C GLY A 44 -0.47 11.42 30.48
N LYS A 45 -0.54 10.41 29.61
CA LYS A 45 -0.84 10.61 28.18
C LYS A 45 -2.18 10.00 27.81
N VAL A 46 -2.89 10.64 26.89
CA VAL A 46 -3.91 9.91 26.13
C VAL A 46 -3.17 8.92 25.23
N ILE A 47 -3.63 7.67 25.17
CA ILE A 47 -2.99 6.63 24.35
C ILE A 47 -3.97 6.19 23.27
N LEU A 48 -3.53 6.23 22.02
CA LEU A 48 -4.26 5.68 20.87
C LEU A 48 -3.54 4.41 20.41
N LEU A 49 -4.19 3.26 20.58
CA LEU A 49 -3.75 2.00 20.02
C LEU A 49 -4.33 1.85 18.62
N ASP A 50 -3.46 1.63 17.63
CA ASP A 50 -3.83 1.26 16.27
C ASP A 50 -3.52 -0.22 16.04
N PHE A 51 -4.55 -1.05 15.92
CA PHE A 51 -4.43 -2.46 15.56
C PHE A 51 -4.43 -2.57 14.04
N TRP A 52 -3.27 -2.87 13.48
CA TRP A 52 -3.05 -2.80 12.03
C TRP A 52 -2.25 -3.99 11.52
N THR A 53 -2.29 -4.19 10.20
CA THR A 53 -1.48 -5.18 9.48
C THR A 53 -1.07 -4.54 8.15
N PHE A 54 0.11 -4.84 7.63
CA PHE A 54 0.65 -4.10 6.48
C PHE A 54 0.25 -4.62 5.10
N GLY A 55 -0.35 -5.80 5.03
CA GLY A 55 -1.02 -6.27 3.80
C GLY A 55 -2.30 -5.48 3.47
N CYS A 56 -2.97 -4.93 4.49
CA CYS A 56 -4.30 -4.36 4.39
C CYS A 56 -4.28 -2.89 3.91
N ILE A 57 -4.98 -2.61 2.81
CA ILE A 57 -5.13 -1.26 2.27
C ILE A 57 -5.85 -0.30 3.23
N ASN A 58 -6.85 -0.78 3.97
CA ASN A 58 -7.61 0.03 4.92
C ASN A 58 -6.72 0.53 6.07
N CYS A 59 -5.74 -0.27 6.51
CA CYS A 59 -4.74 0.17 7.48
C CYS A 59 -3.83 1.26 6.92
N ILE A 60 -3.45 1.14 5.64
CA ILE A 60 -2.57 2.12 4.99
C ILE A 60 -3.28 3.48 4.87
N HIS A 61 -4.60 3.49 4.65
CA HIS A 61 -5.40 4.70 4.49
C HIS A 61 -5.50 5.56 5.75
N ILE A 62 -5.40 4.98 6.95
CA ILE A 62 -5.49 5.76 8.20
C ILE A 62 -4.15 6.39 8.62
N ILE A 63 -3.03 6.02 7.99
CA ILE A 63 -1.69 6.55 8.34
C ILE A 63 -1.65 8.08 8.29
N PRO A 64 -2.20 8.78 7.27
CA PRO A 64 -2.26 10.24 7.26
C PRO A 64 -3.06 10.83 8.43
N ASP A 65 -4.15 10.17 8.84
CA ASP A 65 -4.95 10.59 9.99
C ASP A 65 -4.15 10.46 11.29
N LEU A 66 -3.42 9.36 11.46
CA LEU A 66 -2.53 9.14 12.60
C LEU A 66 -1.44 10.23 12.66
N LYS A 67 -0.75 10.49 11.53
CA LYS A 67 0.26 11.56 11.45
C LYS A 67 -0.30 12.93 11.79
N LYS A 68 -1.52 13.23 11.36
CA LYS A 68 -2.20 14.49 11.68
C LYS A 68 -2.53 14.60 13.17
N LEU A 69 -2.93 13.51 13.82
CA LEU A 69 -3.16 13.46 15.26
C LEU A 69 -1.85 13.59 16.05
N GLU A 70 -0.79 12.91 15.62
CA GLU A 70 0.56 13.01 16.20
C GLU A 70 1.10 14.44 16.14
N ALA A 71 1.01 15.08 14.97
CA ALA A 71 1.45 16.47 14.80
C ALA A 71 0.64 17.45 15.68
N LYS A 72 -0.65 17.18 15.88
CA LYS A 72 -1.55 18.05 16.64
C LYS A 72 -1.45 17.87 18.15
N TYR A 73 -1.20 16.66 18.64
CA TYR A 73 -1.32 16.30 20.04
C TYR A 73 -0.10 15.58 20.63
N GLY A 74 1.00 15.41 19.89
CA GLY A 74 2.10 14.51 20.27
C GLY A 74 2.81 14.79 21.61
N ASP A 75 2.62 15.97 22.20
CA ASP A 75 3.11 16.23 23.55
C ASP A 75 2.23 15.56 24.64
N ALA A 76 0.93 15.38 24.38
CA ALA A 76 -0.05 14.78 25.30
C ALA A 76 -0.67 13.45 24.81
N LEU A 77 -0.42 13.07 23.56
CA LEU A 77 -0.88 11.82 22.92
C LEU A 77 0.30 10.89 22.66
N ALA A 78 0.13 9.61 22.99
CA ALA A 78 0.99 8.52 22.53
C ALA A 78 0.22 7.65 21.54
N VAL A 79 0.66 7.58 20.29
CA VAL A 79 0.17 6.60 19.32
C VAL A 79 1.03 5.33 19.43
N ILE A 80 0.40 4.16 19.42
CA ILE A 80 1.09 2.87 19.41
C ILE A 80 0.47 1.99 18.34
N GLY A 81 1.27 1.64 17.34
CA GLY A 81 0.90 0.65 16.34
C GLY A 81 1.01 -0.75 16.91
N VAL A 82 -0.11 -1.37 17.24
CA VAL A 82 -0.23 -2.78 17.61
C VAL A 82 -0.31 -3.62 16.34
N HIS A 83 0.85 -3.93 15.76
CA HIS A 83 0.92 -4.75 14.55
C HIS A 83 0.42 -6.17 14.85
N SER A 84 -0.72 -6.51 14.25
CA SER A 84 -1.52 -7.71 14.50
C SER A 84 -1.65 -8.45 13.16
N PRO A 85 -0.77 -9.42 12.85
CA PRO A 85 -0.58 -9.92 11.49
C PRO A 85 -1.78 -10.70 10.94
N LYS A 86 -2.07 -10.50 9.64
CA LYS A 86 -2.97 -11.36 8.85
C LYS A 86 -2.22 -12.55 8.23
N PHE A 87 -1.04 -12.31 7.67
CA PHE A 87 -0.20 -13.28 6.97
C PHE A 87 0.99 -13.76 7.81
N ASP A 88 1.52 -14.94 7.49
CA ASP A 88 2.67 -15.51 8.22
C ASP A 88 3.96 -14.68 8.05
N HIS A 89 4.18 -14.08 6.88
CA HIS A 89 5.33 -13.20 6.65
C HIS A 89 5.31 -11.97 7.57
N GLU A 90 4.13 -11.43 7.86
CA GLU A 90 3.96 -10.25 8.70
C GLU A 90 4.37 -10.51 10.17
N LYS A 91 4.36 -11.76 10.63
CA LYS A 91 4.84 -12.13 11.99
C LYS A 91 6.33 -11.82 12.20
N LYS A 92 7.12 -11.73 11.12
CA LYS A 92 8.57 -11.48 11.20
C LYS A 92 8.82 -10.02 11.58
N THR A 93 9.43 -9.77 12.73
CA THR A 93 9.80 -8.42 13.17
C THR A 93 10.66 -7.67 12.16
N SER A 94 11.50 -8.37 11.39
CA SER A 94 12.28 -7.75 10.31
C SER A 94 11.42 -7.21 9.16
N ALA A 95 10.29 -7.86 8.85
CA ALA A 95 9.33 -7.37 7.87
C ALA A 95 8.56 -6.16 8.43
N VAL A 96 8.09 -6.25 9.68
CA VAL A 96 7.44 -5.11 10.36
C VAL A 96 8.34 -3.88 10.38
N ARG A 97 9.62 -4.05 10.74
CA ARG A 97 10.62 -2.96 10.72
C ARG A 97 10.74 -2.31 9.34
N LYS A 98 10.80 -3.12 8.27
CA LYS A 98 10.89 -2.60 6.90
C LYS A 98 9.64 -1.84 6.49
N ILE A 99 8.45 -2.31 6.89
CA ILE A 99 7.23 -1.59 6.56
C ILE A 99 7.08 -0.29 7.37
N THR A 100 7.54 -0.26 8.63
CA THR A 100 7.60 0.97 9.42
C THR A 100 8.42 2.03 8.69
N MET A 101 9.55 1.64 8.09
CA MET A 101 10.35 2.53 7.23
C MET A 101 9.64 2.89 5.92
N ARG A 102 9.07 1.91 5.22
CA ARG A 102 8.40 2.12 3.91
C ARG A 102 7.19 3.05 4.02
N TYR A 103 6.40 2.94 5.08
CA TYR A 103 5.24 3.81 5.30
C TYR A 103 5.55 5.03 6.16
N ASP A 104 6.82 5.21 6.55
CA ASP A 104 7.30 6.34 7.33
C ASP A 104 6.48 6.53 8.62
N LEU A 105 6.31 5.42 9.36
CA LEU A 105 5.66 5.42 10.67
C LEU A 105 6.66 5.91 11.73
N GLU A 106 6.25 6.91 12.50
CA GLU A 106 7.13 7.56 13.49
C GLU A 106 6.78 7.19 14.94
N HIS A 107 5.59 6.63 15.20
CA HIS A 107 5.21 6.12 16.52
C HIS A 107 5.87 4.80 16.87
N ALA A 108 5.79 4.43 18.16
CA ALA A 108 6.15 3.10 18.63
C ALA A 108 5.27 2.03 17.99
N VAL A 109 5.87 0.92 17.57
CA VAL A 109 5.15 -0.23 17.02
C VAL A 109 5.53 -1.47 17.84
N VAL A 110 4.53 -2.25 18.24
CA VAL A 110 4.72 -3.54 18.89
C VAL A 110 4.28 -4.65 17.94
N ASN A 111 5.11 -5.67 17.77
CA ASN A 111 4.77 -6.83 16.94
C ASN A 111 3.99 -7.87 17.77
N ASP A 112 2.66 -7.73 17.79
CA ASP A 112 1.71 -8.66 18.43
C ASP A 112 1.48 -9.91 17.58
N ARG A 113 2.56 -10.63 17.25
CA ARG A 113 2.58 -11.74 16.28
C ARG A 113 1.61 -12.89 16.61
N ASP A 114 1.25 -13.02 17.88
CA ASP A 114 0.35 -14.05 18.40
C ASP A 114 -1.06 -13.50 18.68
N MET A 115 -1.33 -12.25 18.30
CA MET A 115 -2.62 -11.57 18.46
C MET A 115 -3.08 -11.51 19.93
N ARG A 116 -2.14 -11.38 20.89
CA ARG A 116 -2.42 -11.37 22.34
C ARG A 116 -3.07 -10.06 22.75
N ILE A 117 -2.52 -8.92 22.32
CA ILE A 117 -3.08 -7.58 22.58
C ILE A 117 -4.39 -7.44 21.81
N TRP A 118 -4.43 -7.88 20.54
CA TRP A 118 -5.65 -7.89 19.72
C TRP A 118 -6.84 -8.51 20.47
N ARG A 119 -6.64 -9.71 21.04
CA ARG A 119 -7.69 -10.42 21.78
C ARG A 119 -8.05 -9.75 23.10
N SER A 120 -7.09 -9.17 23.82
CA SER A 120 -7.38 -8.52 25.11
C SER A 120 -8.22 -7.25 24.96
N TYR A 121 -8.10 -6.55 23.83
CA TYR A 121 -8.92 -5.38 23.50
C TYR A 121 -10.20 -5.73 22.72
N GLY A 122 -10.41 -7.00 22.39
CA GLY A 122 -11.59 -7.45 21.65
C GLY A 122 -11.70 -6.89 20.24
N ALA A 123 -10.57 -6.60 19.59
CA ALA A 123 -10.51 -6.09 18.22
C ALA A 123 -11.13 -7.10 17.22
N ARG A 124 -11.78 -6.60 16.16
CA ARG A 124 -12.59 -7.42 15.23
C ARG A 124 -12.38 -7.12 13.74
N GLY A 125 -11.55 -6.14 13.40
CA GLY A 125 -11.33 -5.74 12.03
C GLY A 125 -10.08 -4.89 11.91
N TRP A 126 -9.52 -4.82 10.71
CA TRP A 126 -8.34 -4.00 10.42
C TRP A 126 -8.75 -2.77 9.61
N PRO A 127 -8.34 -1.55 10.02
CA PRO A 127 -7.75 -1.22 11.31
C PRO A 127 -8.79 -1.26 12.45
N HIS A 128 -8.32 -1.34 13.69
CA HIS A 128 -9.12 -1.12 14.90
C HIS A 128 -8.39 -0.13 15.81
N LEU A 129 -9.11 0.84 16.34
CA LEU A 129 -8.54 1.95 17.10
C LEU A 129 -9.13 1.96 18.51
N ALA A 130 -8.29 1.86 19.53
CA ALA A 130 -8.70 1.91 20.94
C ALA A 130 -8.08 3.11 21.63
N LEU A 131 -8.89 3.85 22.39
CA LEU A 131 -8.47 5.07 23.06
C LEU A 131 -8.48 4.88 24.58
N ILE A 132 -7.37 5.26 25.22
CA ILE A 132 -7.13 5.10 26.65
C ILE A 132 -6.83 6.48 27.24
N ASP A 133 -7.40 6.76 28.41
CA ASP A 133 -7.22 8.01 29.12
C ASP A 133 -5.85 8.07 29.86
N PRO A 134 -5.44 9.25 30.35
CA PRO A 134 -4.18 9.43 31.09
C PRO A 134 -4.02 8.63 32.38
N GLU A 135 -5.09 8.06 32.92
CA GLU A 135 -5.03 7.20 34.11
C GLU A 135 -4.88 5.70 33.73
N GLY A 136 -4.95 5.37 32.45
CA GLY A 136 -4.82 4.01 31.92
C GLY A 136 -6.17 3.30 31.81
N ARG A 137 -7.27 4.03 31.61
CA ARG A 137 -8.62 3.45 31.45
C ARG A 137 -9.14 3.61 30.03
N LEU A 138 -9.84 2.59 29.52
CA LEU A 138 -10.39 2.56 28.18
C LEU A 138 -11.56 3.54 28.04
N ILE A 139 -11.42 4.52 27.16
CA ILE A 139 -12.48 5.46 26.77
C ILE A 139 -13.44 4.78 25.79
N GLY A 140 -12.92 4.03 24.83
CA GLY A 140 -13.69 3.33 23.81
C GLY A 140 -12.85 2.87 22.63
N ALA A 141 -13.50 2.22 21.66
CA ALA A 141 -12.84 1.75 20.45
C ALA A 141 -13.75 1.84 19.21
N VAL A 142 -13.13 1.91 18.03
CA VAL A 142 -13.81 1.98 16.72
C VAL A 142 -13.06 1.11 15.71
N SER A 143 -13.78 0.49 14.76
CA SER A 143 -13.16 -0.34 13.70
C SER A 143 -13.35 0.30 12.33
N GLY A 144 -12.42 0.03 11.43
CA GLY A 144 -12.41 0.54 10.07
C GLY A 144 -11.72 1.89 9.94
N GLU A 145 -11.75 2.43 8.72
CA GLU A 145 -11.14 3.70 8.33
C GLU A 145 -12.13 4.89 8.37
N GLY A 146 -11.62 6.12 8.21
CA GLY A 146 -12.46 7.32 8.09
C GLY A 146 -12.96 7.94 9.42
N HIS A 147 -12.28 7.67 10.54
CA HIS A 147 -12.70 8.11 11.88
C HIS A 147 -11.97 9.34 12.43
N TYR A 148 -11.20 10.07 11.61
CA TYR A 148 -10.40 11.22 12.06
C TYR A 148 -11.18 12.24 12.90
N ASP A 149 -12.33 12.72 12.41
CA ASP A 149 -13.10 13.77 13.10
C ASP A 149 -13.65 13.32 14.46
N LEU A 150 -13.93 12.03 14.60
CA LEU A 150 -14.33 11.44 15.87
C LEU A 150 -13.14 11.41 16.84
N LEU A 151 -12.00 10.86 16.38
CA LEU A 151 -10.78 10.73 17.18
C LEU A 151 -10.27 12.10 17.63
N ASP A 152 -10.19 13.07 16.73
CA ASP A 152 -9.75 14.44 17.01
C ASP A 152 -10.58 15.09 18.12
N ARG A 153 -11.91 14.92 18.05
CA ARG A 153 -12.84 15.45 19.04
C ARG A 153 -12.65 14.80 20.41
N VAL A 154 -12.57 13.47 20.46
CA VAL A 154 -12.47 12.71 21.71
C VAL A 154 -11.09 12.88 22.35
N ILE A 155 -10.00 12.80 21.58
CA ILE A 155 -8.62 13.04 22.04
C ILE A 155 -8.49 14.46 22.60
N GLY A 156 -8.90 15.48 21.83
CA GLY A 156 -8.85 16.86 22.29
C GLY A 156 -9.74 17.11 23.51
N GLY A 157 -10.88 16.42 23.61
CA GLY A 157 -11.77 16.44 24.77
C GLY A 157 -11.11 15.87 26.03
N ALA A 158 -10.55 14.67 25.92
CA ALA A 158 -9.80 14.00 26.98
C ALA A 158 -8.63 14.85 27.45
N ILE A 159 -7.78 15.33 26.56
CA ILE A 159 -6.63 16.18 26.92
C ILE A 159 -7.10 17.40 27.71
N ARG A 160 -8.13 18.12 27.25
CA ARG A 160 -8.64 19.31 27.97
C ARG A 160 -9.24 18.98 29.33
N GLN A 161 -9.89 17.82 29.48
CA GLN A 161 -10.45 17.39 30.76
C GLN A 161 -9.32 17.10 31.74
N PHE A 162 -8.41 16.20 31.38
CA PHE A 162 -7.35 15.74 32.27
C PHE A 162 -6.27 16.81 32.53
N GLU A 163 -6.11 17.79 31.64
CA GLU A 163 -5.27 18.97 31.90
C GLU A 163 -5.82 19.80 33.07
N LYS A 164 -7.15 20.04 33.12
CA LYS A 164 -7.78 20.75 34.24
C LYS A 164 -7.65 20.01 35.56
N GLU A 165 -7.52 18.68 35.50
CA GLU A 165 -7.30 17.81 36.65
C GLU A 165 -5.82 17.70 37.04
N GLY A 166 -4.90 18.31 36.29
CA GLY A 166 -3.45 18.25 36.55
C GLY A 166 -2.84 16.86 36.26
N LYS A 167 -3.49 16.07 35.40
CA LYS A 167 -3.15 14.67 35.12
C LYS A 167 -2.42 14.47 33.78
N ILE A 168 -2.09 15.52 33.03
CA ILE A 168 -1.37 15.40 31.76
C ILE A 168 0.14 15.52 31.97
N ASN A 169 0.88 14.59 31.35
CA ASN A 169 2.34 14.60 31.26
C ASN A 169 2.78 14.92 29.82
N ARG A 170 3.40 16.09 29.65
CA ARG A 170 3.88 16.59 28.35
C ARG A 170 5.29 16.15 27.96
N ALA A 171 5.97 15.34 28.77
CA ALA A 171 7.29 14.81 28.41
C ALA A 171 7.17 13.90 27.17
N PRO A 172 8.09 13.99 26.18
CA PRO A 172 8.01 13.18 24.97
C PRO A 172 8.17 11.68 25.27
N VAL A 173 7.54 10.84 24.46
CA VAL A 173 7.81 9.40 24.48
C VAL A 173 9.21 9.17 23.90
N ALA A 174 10.04 8.38 24.57
CA ALA A 174 11.39 8.08 24.11
C ALA A 174 11.35 7.14 22.89
N LEU A 175 11.56 7.70 21.69
CA LEU A 175 11.55 6.97 20.43
C LEU A 175 12.94 6.92 19.80
N VAL A 176 13.23 5.84 19.07
CA VAL A 176 14.44 5.63 18.27
C VAL A 176 13.99 5.09 16.91
N LEU A 177 13.81 5.99 15.94
CA LEU A 177 13.14 5.68 14.68
C LEU A 177 13.97 4.75 13.79
N GLU A 178 13.38 3.67 13.29
CA GLU A 178 14.03 2.72 12.38
C GLU A 178 14.45 3.38 11.07
N LYS A 179 13.70 4.39 10.60
CA LYS A 179 14.04 5.11 9.37
C LYS A 179 15.39 5.82 9.43
N SER A 180 15.92 6.10 10.64
CA SER A 180 17.28 6.64 10.79
C SER A 180 18.38 5.65 10.37
N LEU A 181 18.05 4.37 10.20
CA LEU A 181 18.96 3.33 9.72
C LEU A 181 18.96 3.20 8.19
N LEU A 182 18.02 3.86 7.49
CA LEU A 182 18.03 3.90 6.03
C LEU A 182 19.26 4.64 5.55
N LYS A 183 19.95 4.04 4.59
CA LYS A 183 21.07 4.67 3.90
C LYS A 183 20.55 5.29 2.61
N ASP A 184 21.09 6.46 2.27
CA ASP A 184 20.90 7.04 0.95
C ASP A 184 21.25 6.00 -0.12
N SER A 185 20.33 5.77 -1.04
CA SER A 185 20.43 4.74 -2.08
C SER A 185 19.83 5.29 -3.37
N LYS A 186 20.19 4.69 -4.51
CA LYS A 186 19.70 5.17 -5.82
C LYS A 186 18.21 4.93 -6.02
N LEU A 187 17.70 3.85 -5.43
CA LEU A 187 16.29 3.49 -5.40
C LEU A 187 15.90 3.24 -3.94
N LEU A 188 14.69 3.60 -3.56
CA LEU A 188 14.14 3.40 -2.23
C LEU A 188 12.76 2.75 -2.37
N PHE A 189 12.67 1.48 -1.97
CA PHE A 189 11.46 0.67 -2.04
C PHE A 189 10.76 0.72 -3.41
N PRO A 190 11.45 0.39 -4.53
CA PRO A 190 10.83 0.42 -5.85
C PRO A 190 9.63 -0.53 -5.89
N GLY A 191 8.44 0.00 -6.19
CA GLY A 191 7.19 -0.76 -6.15
C GLY A 191 6.90 -1.52 -7.45
N ARG A 192 7.30 -0.95 -8.59
CA ARG A 192 7.02 -1.44 -9.94
C ARG A 192 8.19 -1.20 -10.88
N VAL A 193 8.28 -2.04 -11.90
CA VAL A 193 9.21 -1.91 -13.02
C VAL A 193 8.46 -2.20 -14.32
N LEU A 194 8.81 -1.52 -15.41
CA LEU A 194 8.21 -1.69 -16.73
C LEU A 194 9.28 -1.56 -17.83
N ALA A 195 9.49 -2.62 -18.60
CA ALA A 195 10.44 -2.64 -19.71
C ALA A 195 9.77 -2.24 -21.04
N ASP A 196 10.43 -1.35 -21.79
CA ASP A 196 10.05 -0.92 -23.14
C ASP A 196 11.05 -1.48 -24.15
N GLY A 197 10.62 -2.51 -24.87
CA GLY A 197 11.43 -3.18 -25.87
C GLY A 197 11.70 -2.39 -27.14
N VAL A 198 10.82 -1.44 -27.47
CA VAL A 198 10.85 -0.67 -28.72
C VAL A 198 11.85 0.47 -28.59
N SER A 199 11.74 1.27 -27.52
CA SER A 199 12.67 2.38 -27.27
C SER A 199 13.85 2.01 -26.37
N LYS A 200 13.96 0.74 -25.94
CA LYS A 200 15.06 0.21 -25.11
C LYS A 200 15.21 0.93 -23.77
N ARG A 201 14.09 1.16 -23.09
CA ARG A 201 14.04 1.84 -21.79
C ARG A 201 13.49 0.92 -20.71
N LEU A 202 13.82 1.23 -19.47
CA LEU A 202 13.24 0.64 -18.27
C LEU A 202 12.70 1.77 -17.39
N PHE A 203 11.43 1.69 -17.02
CA PHE A 203 10.79 2.60 -16.09
C PHE A 203 10.71 1.93 -14.72
N ILE A 204 11.15 2.62 -13.67
CA ILE A 204 11.14 2.13 -12.30
C ILE A 204 10.33 3.11 -11.46
N ALA A 205 9.24 2.65 -10.86
CA ALA A 205 8.52 3.43 -9.87
C ALA A 205 9.31 3.39 -8.56
N ASP A 206 10.13 4.41 -8.34
CA ASP A 206 10.99 4.59 -7.17
C ASP A 206 10.15 5.14 -6.01
N THR A 207 9.24 4.30 -5.52
CA THR A 207 8.07 4.70 -4.76
C THR A 207 8.39 5.60 -3.58
N ASN A 208 9.41 5.29 -2.78
CA ASN A 208 9.71 6.07 -1.58
C ASN A 208 10.61 7.30 -1.81
N HIS A 209 11.10 7.48 -3.03
CA HIS A 209 11.62 8.77 -3.50
C HIS A 209 10.59 9.54 -4.33
N ASP A 210 9.30 9.14 -4.33
CA ASP A 210 8.20 9.87 -4.97
C ASP A 210 8.48 10.30 -6.43
N ARG A 211 9.12 9.40 -7.20
CA ARG A 211 9.54 9.67 -8.59
C ARG A 211 9.53 8.41 -9.45
N ILE A 212 9.62 8.59 -10.76
CA ILE A 212 9.89 7.53 -11.73
C ILE A 212 11.32 7.69 -12.24
N VAL A 213 12.13 6.64 -12.13
CA VAL A 213 13.48 6.59 -12.70
C VAL A 213 13.41 5.91 -14.06
N VAL A 214 13.99 6.55 -15.08
CA VAL A 214 14.11 6.00 -16.44
C VAL A 214 15.55 5.61 -16.68
N THR A 215 15.79 4.35 -17.05
CA THR A 215 17.10 3.86 -17.46
C THR A 215 17.05 3.27 -18.86
N ASP A 216 18.21 3.01 -19.46
CA ASP A 216 18.32 1.99 -20.50
C ASP A 216 18.10 0.57 -19.90
N LEU A 217 18.09 -0.46 -20.75
CA LEU A 217 17.90 -1.84 -20.29
C LEU A 217 19.10 -2.40 -19.48
N ASP A 218 20.26 -1.73 -19.53
CA ASP A 218 21.47 -2.10 -18.81
C ASP A 218 21.60 -1.37 -17.45
N GLY A 219 20.65 -0.48 -17.13
CA GLY A 219 20.55 0.25 -15.87
C GLY A 219 21.26 1.60 -15.83
N GLU A 220 21.66 2.18 -16.97
CA GLU A 220 22.14 3.56 -17.02
C GLU A 220 20.97 4.55 -16.98
N VAL A 221 20.95 5.45 -16.00
CA VAL A 221 19.91 6.45 -15.81
C VAL A 221 19.96 7.47 -16.95
N THR A 222 18.83 7.63 -17.63
CA THR A 222 18.66 8.57 -18.75
C THR A 222 17.76 9.74 -18.41
N ALA A 223 16.82 9.55 -17.46
CA ALA A 223 15.93 10.60 -17.00
C ALA A 223 15.34 10.28 -15.62
N VAL A 224 14.86 11.32 -14.94
CA VAL A 224 14.06 11.23 -13.72
C VAL A 224 12.81 12.07 -13.93
N ILE A 225 11.65 11.49 -13.62
CA ILE A 225 10.35 12.14 -13.72
C ILE A 225 9.78 12.26 -12.32
N GLY A 226 9.62 13.49 -11.85
CA GLY A 226 9.24 13.82 -10.48
C GLY A 226 10.40 14.43 -9.70
N CYS A 227 10.13 15.51 -8.97
CA CYS A 227 11.12 16.22 -8.16
C CYS A 227 11.55 15.47 -6.87
N GLY A 228 10.81 14.42 -6.52
CA GLY A 228 11.01 13.60 -5.33
C GLY A 228 10.39 14.14 -4.05
N THR A 229 9.63 15.24 -4.13
CA THR A 229 8.75 15.71 -3.06
C THR A 229 7.37 15.07 -3.23
N ALA A 230 6.83 14.53 -2.13
CA ALA A 230 5.46 14.02 -2.10
C ALA A 230 4.45 15.14 -2.38
N GLY A 231 3.68 15.03 -3.46
CA GLY A 231 2.69 16.03 -3.85
C GLY A 231 1.98 15.68 -5.16
N LEU A 232 1.19 16.61 -5.68
CA LEU A 232 0.30 16.40 -6.85
C LEU A 232 0.55 17.42 -7.98
N ALA A 233 1.62 18.24 -7.89
CA ALA A 233 1.92 19.20 -8.93
C ALA A 233 2.10 18.53 -10.31
N ASP A 234 1.41 19.05 -11.31
CA ASP A 234 1.67 18.78 -12.73
C ASP A 234 2.80 19.70 -13.22
N GLY A 235 3.45 19.38 -14.35
CA GLY A 235 4.56 20.20 -14.82
C GLY A 235 5.47 19.48 -15.80
N ASP A 236 6.68 20.02 -16.00
CA ASP A 236 7.76 19.20 -16.58
C ASP A 236 8.28 18.15 -15.59
N PHE A 237 9.17 17.29 -16.07
CA PHE A 237 9.74 16.21 -15.26
C PHE A 237 10.38 16.70 -13.94
N LYS A 238 10.97 17.89 -13.90
CA LYS A 238 11.65 18.41 -12.70
C LYS A 238 10.70 19.09 -11.72
N ALA A 239 9.56 19.61 -12.21
CA ALA A 239 8.57 20.29 -11.38
C ALA A 239 7.44 19.37 -10.91
N ALA A 240 7.15 18.30 -11.65
CA ALA A 240 6.07 17.38 -11.29
C ALA A 240 6.33 16.71 -9.94
N GLU A 241 5.27 16.47 -9.18
CA GLU A 241 5.31 15.77 -7.90
C GLU A 241 4.42 14.52 -7.99
N PHE A 242 4.87 13.42 -7.38
CA PHE A 242 4.07 12.22 -7.18
C PHE A 242 3.91 11.96 -5.68
N PHE A 243 3.04 11.02 -5.29
CA PHE A 243 2.97 10.54 -3.93
C PHE A 243 2.86 9.01 -3.90
N ARG A 244 3.99 8.36 -3.62
CA ARG A 244 4.17 6.90 -3.58
C ARG A 244 3.63 6.22 -4.85
N PRO A 245 4.14 6.56 -6.05
CA PRO A 245 3.67 5.95 -7.30
C PRO A 245 3.92 4.43 -7.32
N GLN A 246 2.99 3.69 -7.94
CA GLN A 246 3.05 2.24 -8.11
C GLN A 246 2.96 1.89 -9.60
N GLY A 247 1.78 1.43 -10.07
CA GLY A 247 1.56 0.85 -11.39
C GLY A 247 2.01 1.75 -12.53
N LEU A 248 2.60 1.12 -13.54
CA LEU A 248 3.10 1.76 -14.76
C LEU A 248 2.48 1.05 -15.95
N ALA A 249 2.03 1.79 -16.95
CA ALA A 249 1.57 1.21 -18.22
C ALA A 249 1.98 2.10 -19.39
N LEU A 250 2.66 1.52 -20.39
CA LEU A 250 3.09 2.23 -21.57
C LEU A 250 2.02 2.11 -22.65
N ALA A 251 1.45 3.23 -23.06
CA ALA A 251 0.46 3.27 -24.14
C ALA A 251 1.09 3.44 -25.53
N SER A 252 2.24 4.09 -25.58
CA SER A 252 3.08 4.24 -26.78
C SER A 252 4.50 4.61 -26.38
N LYS A 253 5.43 4.69 -27.33
CA LYS A 253 6.79 5.19 -27.08
C LYS A 253 6.85 6.58 -26.41
N ASP A 254 5.79 7.38 -26.55
CA ASP A 254 5.75 8.76 -26.06
C ASP A 254 4.76 8.94 -24.90
N THR A 255 4.03 7.91 -24.48
CA THR A 255 2.99 8.03 -23.43
C THR A 255 3.07 6.91 -22.41
N LEU A 256 3.40 7.29 -21.18
CA LEU A 256 3.39 6.43 -20.00
C LEU A 256 2.26 6.88 -19.05
N TYR A 257 1.49 5.94 -18.54
CA TYR A 257 0.55 6.16 -17.45
C TYR A 257 1.13 5.68 -16.13
N VAL A 258 0.86 6.43 -15.06
CA VAL A 258 1.33 6.16 -13.71
C VAL A 258 0.15 6.15 -12.75
N ALA A 259 0.02 5.08 -11.96
CA ALA A 259 -0.88 5.04 -10.83
C ALA A 259 -0.19 5.73 -9.65
N ASP A 260 -0.64 6.95 -9.37
CA ASP A 260 -0.11 7.78 -8.31
C ASP A 260 -0.92 7.53 -7.04
N THR A 261 -0.56 6.41 -6.38
CA THR A 261 -1.46 5.67 -5.50
C THR A 261 -1.93 6.47 -4.30
N LYS A 262 -1.05 7.23 -3.62
CA LYS A 262 -1.45 8.03 -2.45
C LYS A 262 -2.08 9.38 -2.79
N ASN A 263 -1.95 9.84 -4.04
CA ASN A 263 -2.77 10.94 -4.54
C ASN A 263 -4.15 10.46 -5.01
N HIS A 264 -4.34 9.15 -5.18
CA HIS A 264 -5.56 8.55 -5.70
C HIS A 264 -5.93 9.11 -7.09
N VAL A 265 -4.94 9.16 -8.00
CA VAL A 265 -5.11 9.64 -9.38
C VAL A 265 -4.32 8.77 -10.37
N ILE A 266 -4.67 8.91 -11.66
CA ILE A 266 -3.84 8.47 -12.77
C ILE A 266 -3.13 9.68 -13.38
N ARG A 267 -1.82 9.59 -13.52
CA ARG A 267 -0.98 10.59 -14.19
C ARG A 267 -0.62 10.11 -15.58
N LYS A 268 -0.59 11.02 -16.54
CA LYS A 268 -0.04 10.81 -17.88
C LYS A 268 1.30 11.52 -17.96
N VAL A 269 2.31 10.80 -18.43
CA VAL A 269 3.63 11.30 -18.76
C VAL A 269 3.76 11.32 -20.27
N ASP A 270 3.86 12.51 -20.84
CA ASP A 270 4.29 12.73 -22.22
C ASP A 270 5.83 12.73 -22.26
N LEU A 271 6.39 11.65 -22.79
CA LEU A 271 7.83 11.40 -22.79
C LEU A 271 8.57 12.22 -23.86
N ALA A 272 7.86 12.68 -24.90
CA ALA A 272 8.44 13.50 -25.96
C ALA A 272 8.44 14.98 -25.58
N ALA A 273 7.35 15.45 -24.93
CA ALA A 273 7.23 16.81 -24.43
C ALA A 273 7.85 17.01 -23.05
N GLU A 274 8.26 15.94 -22.38
CA GLU A 274 8.74 15.90 -21.00
C GLU A 274 7.77 16.54 -20.00
N LYS A 275 6.48 16.20 -20.12
CA LYS A 275 5.39 16.77 -19.30
C LYS A 275 4.60 15.70 -18.56
N VAL A 276 4.19 16.01 -17.34
CA VAL A 276 3.28 15.22 -16.51
C VAL A 276 1.98 15.99 -16.32
N SER A 277 0.85 15.30 -16.50
CA SER A 277 -0.48 15.83 -16.23
C SER A 277 -1.37 14.81 -15.52
N THR A 278 -2.33 15.31 -14.75
CA THR A 278 -3.36 14.47 -14.12
C THR A 278 -4.50 14.22 -15.11
N VAL A 279 -4.86 12.94 -15.33
CA VAL A 279 -5.87 12.56 -16.34
C VAL A 279 -7.10 11.88 -15.77
N ALA A 280 -7.03 11.34 -14.54
CA ALA A 280 -8.15 10.72 -13.87
C ALA A 280 -8.01 10.80 -12.35
N GLY A 281 -9.13 10.90 -11.63
CA GLY A 281 -9.16 11.05 -10.18
C GLY A 281 -9.17 12.52 -9.72
N VAL A 282 -9.50 12.73 -8.45
CA VAL A 282 -9.75 14.06 -7.86
C VAL A 282 -8.70 14.48 -6.82
N GLY A 283 -7.58 13.78 -6.73
CA GLY A 283 -6.46 14.13 -5.83
C GLY A 283 -6.69 13.83 -4.34
N ARG A 284 -7.69 13.01 -4.02
CA ARG A 284 -8.01 12.58 -2.65
C ARG A 284 -8.75 11.25 -2.67
N GLN A 285 -8.67 10.53 -1.56
CA GLN A 285 -9.39 9.28 -1.36
C GLN A 285 -10.91 9.52 -1.38
N VAL A 286 -11.64 8.68 -2.11
CA VAL A 286 -13.11 8.72 -2.14
C VAL A 286 -13.69 7.33 -1.87
N TYR A 287 -14.49 7.22 -0.82
CA TYR A 287 -15.13 5.96 -0.38
C TYR A 287 -16.41 5.61 -1.13
N GLN A 288 -17.16 6.62 -1.59
CA GLN A 288 -18.44 6.45 -2.28
C GLN A 288 -18.46 7.31 -3.55
N THR A 289 -18.67 6.68 -4.71
CA THR A 289 -18.84 7.38 -6.00
C THR A 289 -20.10 6.92 -6.72
N SER A 290 -20.56 7.74 -7.66
CA SER A 290 -21.37 7.31 -8.79
C SER A 290 -20.59 6.28 -9.63
N ASP A 291 -21.29 5.29 -10.17
CA ASP A 291 -20.72 4.04 -10.70
C ASP A 291 -19.85 4.18 -11.97
N SER A 292 -19.75 5.37 -12.58
CA SER A 292 -18.89 5.75 -13.73
C SER A 292 -19.04 7.27 -13.99
N GLY A 293 -18.15 7.88 -14.79
CA GLY A 293 -18.31 9.27 -15.23
C GLY A 293 -17.05 9.94 -15.80
N PRO A 294 -17.05 11.27 -15.97
CA PRO A 294 -15.88 12.01 -16.43
C PRO A 294 -14.67 11.78 -15.51
N ALA A 295 -13.52 11.48 -16.10
CA ALA A 295 -12.34 11.05 -15.35
C ALA A 295 -11.83 12.13 -14.37
N ALA A 296 -11.96 13.41 -14.74
CA ALA A 296 -11.49 14.55 -13.94
C ALA A 296 -12.33 14.82 -12.67
N THR A 297 -13.54 14.29 -12.57
CA THR A 297 -14.45 14.52 -11.43
C THR A 297 -14.84 13.24 -10.69
N THR A 298 -14.46 12.08 -11.23
CA THR A 298 -14.75 10.79 -10.63
C THR A 298 -13.69 10.46 -9.58
N GLY A 299 -14.15 10.19 -8.36
CA GLY A 299 -13.29 9.83 -7.24
C GLY A 299 -12.61 8.48 -7.43
N MET A 300 -11.41 8.34 -6.90
CA MET A 300 -10.66 7.10 -6.93
C MET A 300 -10.19 6.76 -5.51
N ASN A 301 -9.85 5.50 -5.29
CA ASN A 301 -9.34 5.03 -4.01
C ASN A 301 -8.26 3.98 -4.25
N SER A 302 -7.03 4.50 -4.29
CA SER A 302 -5.76 3.75 -4.31
C SER A 302 -5.60 2.89 -5.57
N PRO A 303 -5.48 3.51 -6.77
CA PRO A 303 -5.08 2.79 -7.97
C PRO A 303 -3.68 2.21 -7.77
N TRP A 304 -3.49 0.94 -8.10
CA TRP A 304 -2.26 0.21 -7.76
C TRP A 304 -1.57 -0.41 -8.97
N GLY A 305 -2.29 -1.22 -9.73
CA GLY A 305 -1.80 -1.87 -10.96
C GLY A 305 -2.43 -1.23 -12.19
N LEU A 306 -1.66 -1.14 -13.28
CA LEU A 306 -2.13 -0.60 -14.54
C LEU A 306 -1.82 -1.57 -15.67
N LEU A 307 -2.71 -1.64 -16.65
CA LEU A 307 -2.51 -2.37 -17.90
C LEU A 307 -3.13 -1.58 -19.04
N TYR A 308 -2.33 -1.19 -20.03
CA TYR A 308 -2.84 -0.58 -21.26
C TYR A 308 -3.05 -1.67 -22.32
N HIS A 309 -4.27 -1.76 -22.85
CA HIS A 309 -4.62 -2.75 -23.87
C HIS A 309 -5.74 -2.19 -24.76
N ASP A 310 -5.57 -2.30 -26.08
CA ASP A 310 -6.55 -1.91 -27.10
C ASP A 310 -7.17 -0.52 -26.92
N GLY A 311 -6.34 0.47 -26.62
CA GLY A 311 -6.78 1.86 -26.46
C GLY A 311 -7.24 2.22 -25.05
N LEU A 312 -7.47 1.23 -24.19
CA LEU A 312 -8.02 1.39 -22.85
C LEU A 312 -6.95 1.15 -21.77
N LEU A 313 -7.08 1.87 -20.66
CA LEU A 313 -6.25 1.67 -19.48
C LEU A 313 -7.06 0.97 -18.40
N TYR A 314 -6.76 -0.30 -18.15
CA TYR A 314 -7.31 -1.07 -17.03
C TYR A 314 -6.54 -0.72 -15.75
N ILE A 315 -7.29 -0.58 -14.66
CA ILE A 315 -6.82 -0.07 -13.39
C ILE A 315 -7.24 -1.04 -12.29
N ALA A 316 -6.27 -1.59 -11.57
CA ALA A 316 -6.48 -2.35 -10.35
C ALA A 316 -6.69 -1.36 -9.19
N MET A 317 -7.95 -1.18 -8.79
CA MET A 317 -8.37 -0.27 -7.73
C MET A 317 -8.32 -1.00 -6.38
N ALA A 318 -7.14 -1.00 -5.76
CA ALA A 318 -6.87 -1.75 -4.53
C ALA A 318 -7.82 -1.36 -3.39
N GLY A 319 -8.05 -0.05 -3.20
CA GLY A 319 -8.86 0.48 -2.10
C GLY A 319 -10.37 0.28 -2.26
N GLN A 320 -10.88 0.02 -3.47
CA GLN A 320 -12.30 -0.30 -3.70
C GLN A 320 -12.53 -1.77 -3.99
N HIS A 321 -11.47 -2.57 -4.08
CA HIS A 321 -11.55 -3.98 -4.46
C HIS A 321 -12.26 -4.18 -5.80
N GLN A 322 -11.82 -3.44 -6.82
CA GLN A 322 -12.41 -3.44 -8.16
C GLN A 322 -11.35 -3.34 -9.26
N LEU A 323 -11.76 -3.67 -10.48
CA LEU A 323 -11.12 -3.24 -11.71
C LEU A 323 -11.92 -2.12 -12.34
N TRP A 324 -11.22 -1.10 -12.81
CA TRP A 324 -11.79 0.04 -13.50
C TRP A 324 -11.12 0.21 -14.87
N ILE A 325 -11.76 0.94 -15.76
CA ILE A 325 -11.21 1.35 -17.05
C ILE A 325 -11.19 2.87 -17.12
N TYR A 326 -10.05 3.43 -17.51
CA TYR A 326 -9.96 4.77 -18.07
C TYR A 326 -9.92 4.68 -19.59
N ASP A 327 -10.82 5.40 -20.26
CA ASP A 327 -10.85 5.59 -21.70
C ASP A 327 -10.21 6.95 -22.04
N PRO A 328 -8.99 6.99 -22.60
CA PRO A 328 -8.32 8.25 -22.91
C PRO A 328 -9.00 9.03 -24.05
N ALA A 329 -9.73 8.36 -24.94
CA ALA A 329 -10.40 9.01 -26.06
C ALA A 329 -11.68 9.73 -25.60
N GLN A 330 -12.40 9.14 -24.66
CA GLN A 330 -13.61 9.71 -24.07
C GLN A 330 -13.34 10.54 -22.81
N GLN A 331 -12.17 10.38 -22.20
CA GLN A 331 -11.81 10.92 -20.88
C GLN A 331 -12.79 10.50 -19.78
N GLU A 332 -13.19 9.23 -19.79
CA GLU A 332 -14.15 8.66 -18.86
C GLU A 332 -13.53 7.54 -18.01
N LEU A 333 -13.96 7.47 -16.75
CA LEU A 333 -13.73 6.36 -15.86
C LEU A 333 -14.99 5.52 -15.75
N ARG A 334 -14.84 4.20 -15.83
CA ARG A 334 -15.94 3.27 -15.59
C ARG A 334 -15.52 2.05 -14.81
N GLU A 335 -16.47 1.51 -14.05
CA GLU A 335 -16.31 0.21 -13.43
C GLU A 335 -16.25 -0.89 -14.47
N TYR A 336 -15.45 -1.91 -14.19
CA TYR A 336 -15.27 -3.03 -15.08
C TYR A 336 -15.57 -4.36 -14.38
N ALA A 337 -14.95 -4.62 -13.23
CA ALA A 337 -15.18 -5.83 -12.45
C ALA A 337 -15.05 -5.59 -10.94
N GLY A 338 -15.69 -6.43 -10.13
CA GLY A 338 -15.66 -6.35 -8.67
C GLY A 338 -16.89 -5.65 -8.08
N SER A 339 -17.46 -6.26 -7.03
CA SER A 339 -18.68 -5.83 -6.34
C SER A 339 -18.43 -4.80 -5.23
N ARG A 340 -17.18 -4.33 -5.07
CA ARG A 340 -16.66 -3.52 -3.96
C ARG A 340 -16.54 -4.22 -2.61
N ARG A 341 -17.19 -5.38 -2.43
CA ARG A 341 -17.02 -6.19 -1.22
C ARG A 341 -15.66 -6.87 -1.29
N GLU A 342 -14.90 -6.80 -0.20
CA GLU A 342 -13.68 -7.59 -0.02
C GLU A 342 -14.07 -9.07 0.16
N GLU A 343 -14.20 -9.79 -0.96
CA GLU A 343 -14.57 -11.20 -0.96
C GLU A 343 -13.97 -11.95 -2.16
N LEU A 344 -13.59 -13.22 -1.96
CA LEU A 344 -13.24 -14.11 -3.06
C LEU A 344 -14.52 -14.77 -3.58
N LYS A 345 -15.12 -14.18 -4.61
CA LYS A 345 -16.36 -14.66 -5.21
C LYS A 345 -16.29 -14.57 -6.73
N ASP A 346 -16.56 -15.68 -7.40
CA ASP A 346 -16.64 -15.77 -8.85
C ASP A 346 -18.04 -15.39 -9.36
N GLY A 347 -18.15 -14.98 -10.63
CA GLY A 347 -19.42 -14.64 -11.26
C GLY A 347 -19.28 -13.60 -12.37
N ARG A 348 -20.40 -12.97 -12.78
CA ARG A 348 -20.38 -11.84 -13.73
C ARG A 348 -19.47 -10.73 -13.22
N LEU A 349 -18.76 -10.04 -14.11
CA LEU A 349 -17.69 -9.09 -13.76
C LEU A 349 -18.03 -8.18 -12.57
N LEU A 350 -19.13 -7.41 -12.63
CA LEU A 350 -19.52 -6.46 -11.57
C LEU A 350 -20.18 -7.10 -10.32
N SER A 351 -20.51 -8.38 -10.36
CA SER A 351 -21.11 -9.13 -9.22
C SER A 351 -20.12 -10.05 -8.50
N ALA A 352 -18.99 -10.33 -9.14
CA ALA A 352 -17.86 -11.04 -8.58
C ALA A 352 -17.14 -10.16 -7.54
N GLY A 353 -16.43 -10.76 -6.60
CA GLY A 353 -15.64 -10.05 -5.59
C GLY A 353 -14.16 -10.03 -5.95
N LEU A 354 -13.46 -8.99 -5.49
CA LEU A 354 -12.00 -8.90 -5.46
C LEU A 354 -11.56 -8.49 -4.05
N ASN A 355 -10.27 -8.56 -3.80
CA ASN A 355 -9.61 -8.42 -2.50
C ASN A 355 -8.28 -7.70 -2.74
N GLN A 356 -8.36 -6.37 -2.84
CA GLN A 356 -7.19 -5.50 -3.06
C GLN A 356 -6.38 -5.88 -4.32
N PRO A 357 -7.02 -5.84 -5.52
CA PRO A 357 -6.32 -6.16 -6.76
C PRO A 357 -5.14 -5.21 -6.94
N SER A 358 -3.95 -5.75 -7.21
CA SER A 358 -2.71 -4.97 -7.18
C SER A 358 -1.91 -5.00 -8.47
N GLY A 359 -2.03 -6.06 -9.28
CA GLY A 359 -1.31 -6.23 -10.54
C GLY A 359 -2.18 -6.84 -11.63
N LEU A 360 -1.85 -6.54 -12.88
CA LEU A 360 -2.66 -6.88 -14.05
C LEU A 360 -1.77 -7.37 -15.19
N ALA A 361 -2.25 -8.38 -15.92
CA ALA A 361 -1.66 -8.82 -17.20
C ALA A 361 -2.76 -9.25 -18.16
N THR A 362 -2.43 -9.47 -19.43
CA THR A 362 -3.37 -9.98 -20.43
C THR A 362 -2.67 -10.89 -21.43
N ASP A 363 -3.42 -11.85 -21.96
CA ASP A 363 -3.08 -12.65 -23.14
C ASP A 363 -3.85 -12.20 -24.40
N GLY A 364 -4.67 -11.15 -24.28
CA GLY A 364 -5.59 -10.67 -25.32
C GLY A 364 -6.99 -11.28 -25.26
N GLU A 365 -7.25 -12.26 -24.40
CA GLU A 365 -8.59 -12.82 -24.15
C GLU A 365 -9.09 -12.48 -22.74
N TYR A 366 -8.19 -12.56 -21.74
CA TYR A 366 -8.49 -12.28 -20.34
C TYR A 366 -7.63 -11.13 -19.81
N ILE A 367 -8.19 -10.40 -18.84
CA ILE A 367 -7.43 -9.60 -17.89
C ILE A 367 -7.17 -10.44 -16.65
N TYR A 368 -5.91 -10.82 -16.45
CA TYR A 368 -5.47 -11.56 -15.28
C TYR A 368 -5.16 -10.61 -14.13
N VAL A 369 -5.51 -11.00 -12.90
CA VAL A 369 -5.45 -10.14 -11.72
C VAL A 369 -4.71 -10.84 -10.58
N ALA A 370 -3.74 -10.13 -10.00
CA ALA A 370 -3.17 -10.46 -8.70
C ALA A 370 -4.08 -9.92 -7.61
N ASP A 371 -4.87 -10.82 -7.01
CA ASP A 371 -5.88 -10.52 -5.99
C ASP A 371 -5.27 -10.70 -4.59
N SER A 372 -4.48 -9.70 -4.18
CA SER A 372 -3.45 -9.79 -3.15
C SER A 372 -3.98 -10.28 -1.80
N GLU A 373 -5.05 -9.66 -1.28
CA GLU A 373 -5.55 -9.98 0.06
C GLU A 373 -6.16 -11.38 0.12
N ALA A 374 -6.70 -11.89 -0.99
CA ALA A 374 -7.19 -13.26 -1.11
C ALA A 374 -6.08 -14.28 -1.43
N SER A 375 -4.84 -13.82 -1.66
CA SER A 375 -3.73 -14.66 -2.12
C SER A 375 -4.11 -15.52 -3.33
N ALA A 376 -4.77 -14.90 -4.29
CA ALA A 376 -5.37 -15.55 -5.44
C ALA A 376 -4.96 -14.90 -6.76
N ILE A 377 -5.09 -15.67 -7.85
CA ILE A 377 -4.99 -15.17 -9.21
C ILE A 377 -6.35 -15.36 -9.88
N ARG A 378 -6.85 -14.30 -10.50
CA ARG A 378 -8.18 -14.25 -11.13
C ARG A 378 -8.05 -13.99 -12.63
N ALA A 379 -9.07 -14.36 -13.40
CA ALA A 379 -9.21 -14.02 -14.81
C ALA A 379 -10.56 -13.35 -15.05
N ALA A 380 -10.55 -12.10 -15.49
CA ALA A 380 -11.71 -11.41 -16.02
C ALA A 380 -11.74 -11.57 -17.54
N ASP A 381 -12.87 -11.96 -18.11
CA ASP A 381 -13.08 -11.90 -19.56
C ASP A 381 -12.90 -10.46 -20.05
N ILE A 382 -12.22 -10.25 -21.18
CA ILE A 382 -12.17 -8.91 -21.82
C ILE A 382 -13.57 -8.43 -22.23
N ASP A 383 -14.45 -9.35 -22.60
CA ASP A 383 -15.87 -9.08 -22.88
C ASP A 383 -16.55 -8.45 -21.65
N PRO A 384 -17.07 -7.21 -21.74
CA PRO A 384 -17.72 -6.54 -20.61
C PRO A 384 -18.99 -7.25 -20.10
N ASP A 385 -19.56 -8.19 -20.85
CA ASP A 385 -20.68 -9.03 -20.41
C ASP A 385 -20.28 -10.36 -19.80
N GLY A 386 -18.97 -10.62 -19.73
CA GLY A 386 -18.38 -11.85 -19.24
C GLY A 386 -18.34 -11.99 -17.72
N LYS A 387 -17.36 -12.75 -17.25
CA LYS A 387 -17.20 -13.19 -15.87
C LYS A 387 -15.77 -12.98 -15.36
N LEU A 388 -15.66 -12.99 -14.04
CA LEU A 388 -14.42 -13.00 -13.28
C LEU A 388 -14.38 -14.31 -12.49
N ASP A 389 -13.39 -15.15 -12.79
CA ASP A 389 -13.22 -16.48 -12.18
C ASP A 389 -11.87 -16.62 -11.47
N THR A 390 -11.82 -17.52 -10.49
CA THR A 390 -10.60 -17.86 -9.76
C THR A 390 -9.78 -18.91 -10.50
N ILE A 391 -8.50 -18.60 -10.78
CA ILE A 391 -7.54 -19.57 -11.34
C ILE A 391 -6.96 -20.41 -10.19
N VAL A 392 -6.35 -19.77 -9.19
CA VAL A 392 -5.78 -20.41 -8.00
C VAL A 392 -5.93 -19.49 -6.79
N GLY A 393 -5.81 -20.05 -5.58
CA GLY A 393 -6.06 -19.36 -4.31
C GLY A 393 -7.45 -19.69 -3.76
N GLN A 394 -7.62 -19.57 -2.44
CA GLN A 394 -8.86 -19.97 -1.75
C GLN A 394 -9.41 -18.89 -0.78
N GLY A 395 -8.85 -17.69 -0.77
CA GLY A 395 -9.43 -16.53 -0.08
C GLY A 395 -8.58 -16.00 1.07
N LEU A 396 -9.16 -15.06 1.82
CA LEU A 396 -8.46 -14.12 2.72
C LEU A 396 -7.54 -14.75 3.78
N PHE A 397 -7.79 -16.00 4.19
CA PHE A 397 -7.01 -16.70 5.22
C PHE A 397 -6.46 -18.06 4.72
N ALA A 398 -6.57 -18.32 3.42
CA ALA A 398 -6.10 -19.56 2.80
C ALA A 398 -4.83 -19.28 1.96
N PHE A 399 -3.80 -18.77 2.63
CA PHE A 399 -2.50 -18.42 2.05
C PHE A 399 -1.41 -19.43 2.45
N GLY A 400 -0.21 -19.27 1.89
CA GLY A 400 0.95 -20.12 2.16
C GLY A 400 1.86 -20.22 0.94
N ASP A 401 2.77 -21.19 0.92
CA ASP A 401 3.71 -21.40 -0.18
C ASP A 401 3.64 -22.86 -0.65
N ILE A 402 2.68 -23.16 -1.53
CA ILE A 402 2.44 -24.52 -2.01
C ILE A 402 2.30 -24.50 -3.53
N ASP A 403 3.25 -25.15 -4.20
CA ASP A 403 3.17 -25.47 -5.62
C ASP A 403 2.23 -26.67 -5.84
N GLY A 404 1.65 -26.79 -7.03
CA GLY A 404 0.72 -27.87 -7.33
C GLY A 404 -0.31 -27.46 -8.37
N ARG A 405 -1.54 -27.97 -8.23
CA ARG A 405 -2.62 -27.70 -9.19
C ARG A 405 -3.94 -27.38 -8.50
N GLY A 406 -4.66 -26.42 -9.08
CA GLY A 406 -5.98 -25.98 -8.63
C GLY A 406 -5.97 -25.51 -7.18
N ASP A 407 -6.96 -25.95 -6.44
CA ASP A 407 -7.28 -25.54 -5.08
C ASP A 407 -6.21 -25.84 -4.02
N LYS A 408 -5.20 -26.65 -4.34
CA LYS A 408 -4.06 -26.93 -3.44
C LYS A 408 -3.00 -25.84 -3.48
N VAL A 409 -2.96 -25.05 -4.55
CA VAL A 409 -1.97 -23.98 -4.70
C VAL A 409 -2.15 -22.96 -3.57
N ARG A 410 -1.04 -22.53 -3.00
CA ARG A 410 -1.01 -21.44 -2.03
C ARG A 410 0.02 -20.40 -2.45
N LEU A 411 -0.45 -19.15 -2.44
CA LEU A 411 0.32 -17.93 -2.60
C LEU A 411 0.22 -17.13 -1.29
N GLN A 412 0.99 -16.06 -1.17
CA GLN A 412 0.90 -15.13 -0.05
C GLN A 412 1.09 -13.70 -0.56
N HIS A 413 -0.01 -12.95 -0.57
CA HIS A 413 -0.09 -11.54 -1.00
C HIS A 413 0.61 -11.26 -2.35
N PRO A 414 0.26 -11.97 -3.44
CA PRO A 414 0.89 -11.74 -4.73
C PRO A 414 0.54 -10.34 -5.22
N LYS A 415 1.53 -9.51 -5.58
CA LYS A 415 1.28 -8.11 -5.97
C LYS A 415 1.30 -7.84 -7.46
N ASP A 416 1.88 -8.74 -8.26
CA ASP A 416 2.00 -8.51 -9.71
C ASP A 416 2.14 -9.78 -10.52
N LEU A 417 1.90 -9.64 -11.82
CA LEU A 417 2.02 -10.72 -12.78
C LEU A 417 2.30 -10.20 -14.19
N VAL A 418 2.91 -11.05 -15.01
CA VAL A 418 3.05 -10.85 -16.46
C VAL A 418 2.72 -12.11 -17.21
N TRP A 419 2.20 -11.96 -18.44
CA TRP A 419 1.96 -13.07 -19.34
C TRP A 419 3.26 -13.55 -20.02
N TRP A 420 3.44 -14.86 -20.10
CA TRP A 420 4.55 -15.51 -20.81
C TRP A 420 4.16 -16.91 -21.27
N GLU A 421 4.13 -17.14 -22.59
CA GLU A 421 3.98 -18.47 -23.21
C GLU A 421 2.90 -19.36 -22.58
N GLY A 422 1.65 -18.89 -22.56
CA GLY A 422 0.53 -19.67 -22.01
C GLY A 422 0.51 -19.74 -20.49
N SER A 423 1.32 -18.94 -19.80
CA SER A 423 1.45 -18.91 -18.35
C SER A 423 1.56 -17.48 -17.82
N LEU A 424 1.37 -17.34 -16.52
CA LEU A 424 1.58 -16.12 -15.75
C LEU A 424 2.85 -16.27 -14.93
N LEU A 425 3.74 -15.30 -14.99
CA LEU A 425 4.85 -15.16 -14.04
C LEU A 425 4.39 -14.20 -12.95
N VAL A 426 4.20 -14.73 -11.75
CA VAL A 426 3.56 -14.04 -10.62
C VAL A 426 4.60 -13.72 -9.56
N ALA A 427 4.66 -12.46 -9.16
CA ALA A 427 5.37 -12.02 -7.97
C ALA A 427 4.59 -12.44 -6.72
N ASP A 428 4.95 -13.58 -6.15
CA ASP A 428 4.37 -14.11 -4.91
C ASP A 428 5.07 -13.45 -3.72
N THR A 429 4.68 -12.20 -3.49
CA THR A 429 5.47 -11.19 -2.76
C THR A 429 5.84 -11.61 -1.35
N TYR A 430 4.91 -12.08 -0.52
CA TYR A 430 5.23 -12.42 0.88
C TYR A 430 5.93 -13.77 1.03
N ASN A 431 5.86 -14.62 0.01
CA ASN A 431 6.72 -15.80 -0.08
C ASN A 431 8.11 -15.47 -0.65
N SER A 432 8.33 -14.23 -1.11
CA SER A 432 9.59 -13.76 -1.69
C SER A 432 10.05 -14.61 -2.87
N LYS A 433 9.11 -14.95 -3.77
CA LYS A 433 9.33 -15.83 -4.92
C LYS A 433 8.67 -15.29 -6.19
N ILE A 434 9.13 -15.79 -7.34
CA ILE A 434 8.36 -15.72 -8.58
C ILE A 434 7.80 -17.10 -8.91
N LYS A 435 6.50 -17.21 -9.15
CA LYS A 435 5.83 -18.46 -9.54
C LYS A 435 5.36 -18.41 -10.99
N ARG A 436 5.48 -19.52 -11.71
CA ARG A 436 4.84 -19.73 -13.01
C ARG A 436 3.49 -20.43 -12.80
N ILE A 437 2.41 -19.83 -13.29
CA ILE A 437 1.05 -20.34 -13.16
C ILE A 437 0.43 -20.48 -14.55
N ASN A 438 0.08 -21.69 -14.95
CA ASN A 438 -0.63 -21.92 -16.19
C ASN A 438 -2.15 -21.83 -15.92
N PRO A 439 -2.87 -20.84 -16.47
CA PRO A 439 -4.28 -20.63 -16.13
C PRO A 439 -5.20 -21.76 -16.62
N ALA A 440 -4.91 -22.35 -17.78
CA ALA A 440 -5.73 -23.42 -18.35
C ALA A 440 -5.67 -24.73 -17.52
N THR A 441 -4.48 -25.10 -17.06
CA THR A 441 -4.27 -26.30 -16.23
C THR A 441 -4.39 -26.03 -14.73
N ARG A 442 -4.42 -24.75 -14.35
CA ARG A 442 -4.37 -24.25 -12.96
C ARG A 442 -3.14 -24.74 -12.20
N GLU A 443 -2.05 -25.03 -12.90
CA GLU A 443 -0.81 -25.53 -12.31
C GLU A 443 0.11 -24.37 -11.92
N SER A 444 0.66 -24.42 -10.71
CA SER A 444 1.62 -23.46 -10.17
C SER A 444 2.92 -24.15 -9.80
N ARG A 445 4.05 -23.54 -10.19
CA ARG A 445 5.41 -23.96 -9.83
C ARG A 445 6.27 -22.76 -9.49
N THR A 446 7.15 -22.91 -8.52
CA THR A 446 8.20 -21.93 -8.23
C THR A 446 9.15 -21.85 -9.41
N LEU A 447 9.33 -20.65 -9.97
CA LEU A 447 10.28 -20.35 -11.04
C LEU A 447 11.58 -19.76 -10.46
N ILE A 448 11.44 -18.82 -9.53
CA ILE A 448 12.54 -18.22 -8.78
C ILE A 448 12.25 -18.42 -7.30
N GLY A 449 13.13 -19.18 -6.64
CA GLY A 449 13.03 -19.54 -5.23
C GLY A 449 13.81 -18.61 -4.32
N SER A 450 14.08 -19.11 -3.12
CA SER A 450 14.81 -18.37 -2.06
C SER A 450 16.27 -18.08 -2.42
N GLU A 451 16.85 -18.82 -3.35
CA GLU A 451 18.24 -18.68 -3.81
C GLU A 451 18.54 -17.31 -4.45
N ALA A 452 17.51 -16.63 -5.00
CA ALA A 452 17.66 -15.28 -5.52
C ALA A 452 17.63 -14.21 -4.42
N GLU A 453 17.34 -14.60 -3.17
CA GLU A 453 17.21 -13.74 -2.00
C GLU A 453 16.32 -12.50 -2.21
N LEU A 454 15.27 -12.65 -3.02
CA LEU A 454 14.24 -11.63 -3.16
C LEU A 454 13.62 -11.31 -1.81
N ASP A 455 13.07 -10.11 -1.67
CA ASP A 455 12.41 -9.65 -0.45
C ASP A 455 11.24 -8.76 -0.82
N GLU A 456 10.04 -9.31 -0.70
CA GLU A 456 8.79 -8.68 -1.12
C GLU A 456 8.87 -8.08 -2.54
N PRO A 457 9.12 -8.89 -3.59
CA PRO A 457 9.09 -8.40 -4.96
C PRO A 457 7.73 -7.76 -5.26
N GLY A 458 7.73 -6.45 -5.49
CA GLY A 458 6.52 -5.64 -5.63
C GLY A 458 5.94 -5.67 -7.03
N GLY A 459 6.78 -5.86 -8.05
CA GLY A 459 6.38 -5.85 -9.45
C GLY A 459 7.32 -6.58 -10.41
N VAL A 460 6.77 -6.96 -11.55
CA VAL A 460 7.46 -7.70 -12.61
C VAL A 460 7.14 -7.14 -13.99
N SER A 461 8.11 -7.21 -14.90
CA SER A 461 7.93 -6.87 -16.31
C SER A 461 8.76 -7.79 -17.19
N LEU A 462 8.23 -8.21 -18.34
CA LEU A 462 8.91 -9.12 -19.25
C LEU A 462 9.29 -8.39 -20.54
N LEU A 463 10.53 -8.59 -20.99
CA LEU A 463 10.97 -8.20 -22.32
C LEU A 463 11.77 -9.33 -22.97
N GLY A 464 11.20 -9.94 -24.00
CA GLY A 464 11.75 -11.16 -24.60
C GLY A 464 11.87 -12.24 -23.53
N ASP A 465 13.10 -12.73 -23.34
CA ASP A 465 13.42 -13.78 -22.38
C ASP A 465 13.91 -13.25 -21.02
N THR A 466 13.91 -11.94 -20.82
CA THR A 466 14.38 -11.31 -19.57
C THR A 466 13.21 -10.80 -18.74
N LEU A 467 13.07 -11.34 -17.54
CA LEU A 467 12.13 -10.86 -16.53
C LEU A 467 12.83 -9.83 -15.64
N PHE A 468 12.28 -8.62 -15.56
CA PHE A 468 12.68 -7.56 -14.64
C PHE A 468 11.80 -7.63 -13.40
N ILE A 469 12.40 -7.52 -12.21
CA ILE A 469 11.74 -7.67 -10.92
C ILE A 469 12.09 -6.46 -10.05
N ALA A 470 11.09 -5.73 -9.59
CA ALA A 470 11.25 -4.71 -8.57
C ALA A 470 11.33 -5.40 -7.19
N ASP A 471 12.56 -5.55 -6.68
CA ASP A 471 12.86 -6.24 -5.41
C ASP A 471 12.80 -5.22 -4.26
N THR A 472 11.57 -4.91 -3.84
CA THR A 472 11.22 -3.70 -3.11
C THR A 472 12.01 -3.53 -1.81
N ASN A 473 12.05 -4.54 -0.95
CA ASN A 473 12.76 -4.45 0.34
C ASN A 473 14.30 -4.54 0.22
N ARG A 474 14.81 -4.90 -0.96
CA ARG A 474 16.24 -4.84 -1.27
C ARG A 474 16.65 -3.57 -2.01
N HIS A 475 15.73 -2.64 -2.25
CA HIS A 475 16.03 -1.34 -2.86
C HIS A 475 16.70 -1.47 -4.24
N ARG A 476 16.30 -2.48 -5.03
CA ARG A 476 16.96 -2.82 -6.30
C ARG A 476 15.99 -3.35 -7.35
N VAL A 477 16.49 -3.44 -8.57
CA VAL A 477 15.88 -4.23 -9.65
C VAL A 477 16.73 -5.48 -9.87
N VAL A 478 16.08 -6.62 -10.09
CA VAL A 478 16.72 -7.89 -10.46
C VAL A 478 16.29 -8.26 -11.88
N THR A 479 17.21 -8.69 -12.72
CA THR A 479 16.93 -9.34 -14.00
C THR A 479 17.01 -10.86 -13.84
N PHE A 480 16.14 -11.58 -14.53
CA PHE A 480 16.16 -13.03 -14.60
C PHE A 480 16.10 -13.49 -16.05
N ASP A 481 17.12 -14.21 -16.49
CA ASP A 481 17.19 -14.83 -17.82
C ASP A 481 16.40 -16.15 -17.79
N LEU A 482 15.24 -16.19 -18.47
CA LEU A 482 14.31 -17.32 -18.43
C LEU A 482 14.93 -18.62 -18.98
N PRO A 483 15.63 -18.62 -20.14
CA PRO A 483 16.32 -19.80 -20.65
C PRO A 483 17.43 -20.32 -19.73
N LYS A 484 18.24 -19.43 -19.14
CA LYS A 484 19.38 -19.84 -18.31
C LYS A 484 19.00 -20.13 -16.85
N GLY A 485 17.90 -19.57 -16.37
CA GLY A 485 17.49 -19.67 -14.97
C GLY A 485 18.39 -18.85 -14.03
N GLU A 486 18.96 -17.75 -14.52
CA GLU A 486 19.94 -16.95 -13.76
C GLU A 486 19.35 -15.60 -13.34
N ALA A 487 19.39 -15.32 -12.03
CA ALA A 487 19.02 -14.03 -11.46
C ALA A 487 20.25 -13.14 -11.24
N LYS A 488 20.16 -11.85 -11.57
CA LYS A 488 21.22 -10.87 -11.35
C LYS A 488 20.65 -9.52 -10.92
N ALA A 489 21.26 -8.88 -9.92
CA ALA A 489 20.93 -7.50 -9.59
C ALA A 489 21.35 -6.57 -10.73
N LEU A 490 20.43 -5.74 -11.21
CA LEU A 490 20.70 -4.71 -12.21
C LEU A 490 21.41 -3.53 -11.54
N ALA A 491 22.62 -3.22 -12.01
CA ALA A 491 23.41 -2.13 -11.47
C ALA A 491 22.91 -0.78 -12.01
N ILE A 492 22.20 -0.01 -11.18
CA ILE A 492 21.76 1.34 -11.52
C ILE A 492 22.97 2.29 -11.53
N ARG A 493 23.31 2.83 -12.70
CA ARG A 493 24.43 3.75 -12.94
C ARG A 493 23.88 5.12 -13.27
N ASP A 494 24.47 6.16 -12.69
CA ASP A 494 24.02 7.53 -12.88
C ASP A 494 25.21 8.43 -13.17
N PRO A 495 25.78 8.34 -14.39
CA PRO A 495 26.98 9.10 -14.75
C PRO A 495 26.74 10.60 -14.85
N GLN A 496 25.47 11.01 -14.97
CA GLN A 496 25.06 12.41 -15.12
C GLN A 496 24.59 13.04 -13.79
N GLY A 497 24.51 12.27 -12.70
CA GLY A 497 24.06 12.76 -11.39
C GLY A 497 22.57 13.13 -11.34
N LEU A 498 21.74 12.52 -12.19
CA LEU A 498 20.31 12.84 -12.30
C LEU A 498 19.49 12.42 -11.08
N LEU A 499 19.98 11.44 -10.31
CA LEU A 499 19.30 10.96 -9.10
C LEU A 499 19.60 11.82 -7.86
N GLU A 500 20.60 12.70 -7.93
CA GLU A 500 20.93 13.64 -6.86
C GLU A 500 19.91 14.78 -6.87
N SER A 501 19.01 14.80 -5.89
CA SER A 501 18.17 15.98 -5.65
C SER A 501 19.09 17.13 -5.20
N GLU A 502 19.03 18.29 -5.85
CA GLU A 502 19.47 19.54 -5.21
C GLU A 502 18.67 19.64 -3.91
N LYS A 503 19.31 19.35 -2.77
CA LYS A 503 18.67 19.54 -1.47
C LYS A 503 18.28 21.02 -1.41
N PRO A 504 17.00 21.37 -1.18
CA PRO A 504 16.67 22.77 -0.92
C PRO A 504 17.55 23.24 0.24
N ASP A 505 18.22 24.36 0.02
CA ASP A 505 19.04 25.03 1.03
C ASP A 505 18.14 25.35 2.23
N ASN A 506 18.25 24.57 3.31
CA ASN A 506 17.52 24.79 4.56
C ASN A 506 18.12 25.97 5.34
N SER A 507 18.56 27.03 4.66
CA SER A 507 18.83 28.33 5.25
C SER A 507 17.60 29.21 5.08
N LEU A 508 16.67 29.14 6.04
CA LEU A 508 15.85 30.26 6.49
C LEU A 508 15.26 29.98 7.88
#